data_AF-A0A167DE85-F1
#
_entry.id   AF-A0A167DE85-F1
#
_cell.length_a   1.000
_cell.length_b   1.000
_cell.length_c   1.000
_cell.angle_alpha   90.00
_cell.angle_beta   90.00
_cell.angle_gamma   90.00
#
_symmetry.space_group_name_H-M   'P 1'
#
loop_
_entity.id
_entity.type
_entity.pdbx_description
1 polymer ?
#
loop_
_entity_poly.entity_id
_entity_poly.type
_entity_poly.pdbx_seq_one_letter_code
_entity_poly.pdbx_strand_id
1 'polypeptide(L)'
;MPRIKLRKAYPVTTIALIPIEKIKDRFFSILASKSSIPDSLLAFVDEGIALGWANEYEGVIPFKLTLCRVAVAVVRKQNMPINHLVTTSTDVLRIMASLSDGDIELIKKIKFKSFPRKTRRILVSALEKVISTSDIKRYPDLWKRAFHSLHIGEYGGRAASIASKFRNTNNVHTPETAIAEALKGGVIHTAVEGLVRQPSVFGRTLDKLLRDCQNESDFDYVLGAFSRVVSSVETKVLIQLLGHFQGRLDDSVTTRLVFTKGSKPKILEAPKLPAINHIYATKLLQLITSALESSFKERALLACYEVYISRDVHNVVVPLQLASANNNKRTVARGSRITLEDDDKPILRLFIHWIGYDIDLSAVLLSGDLKREKVINFSNLRAGDFAVHSGDITRAPGPEGASEFIDIDMEKAMNAGFRYVVLDVRVYTSLGGLVFSSLEQCFAGFMLRESLEAGEIFEPTTVRAKFDLTSDTRAVNPCLFDMETKEVVWMDVTTLHVSDHGNSVSHNVQAVSKVVQSCLEMYKTKVTIPQLIKLHADASNAVITTNRLHANFTVGFGPEFDLDVNDFADINSRWV
;
A
#
# COMPACT_ATOMS: atom_id res chain seq x y z
N MET A 1 37.11 19.18 13.38
CA MET A 1 36.17 20.21 13.88
C MET A 1 36.00 20.06 15.40
N PRO A 2 35.88 21.13 16.18
CA PRO A 2 35.64 21.03 17.62
C PRO A 2 34.23 20.49 17.88
N ARG A 3 34.10 19.49 18.77
CA ARG A 3 32.81 18.93 19.21
C ARG A 3 31.86 20.07 19.58
N ILE A 4 30.70 20.12 18.91
CA ILE A 4 29.61 21.04 19.24
C ILE A 4 29.23 20.78 20.70
N LYS A 5 29.44 21.77 21.57
CA LYS A 5 28.93 21.73 22.96
C LYS A 5 27.40 21.68 22.88
N LEU A 6 26.79 20.69 23.51
CA LEU A 6 25.34 20.63 23.76
C LEU A 6 24.92 21.87 24.57
N ARG A 7 24.58 22.96 23.86
CA ARG A 7 23.92 24.14 24.41
C ARG A 7 22.63 24.38 23.64
N LYS A 8 21.59 23.63 24.00
CA LYS A 8 20.21 24.12 24.01
C LYS A 8 19.54 23.51 25.24
N ALA A 9 19.24 24.33 26.24
CA ALA A 9 18.22 23.96 27.20
C ALA A 9 16.94 23.74 26.39
N TYR A 10 16.47 22.50 26.31
CA TYR A 10 15.18 22.23 25.71
C TYR A 10 14.14 23.01 26.52
N PRO A 11 13.23 23.78 25.88
CA PRO A 11 12.14 24.39 26.61
C PRO A 11 11.40 23.28 27.34
N VAL A 12 11.20 23.44 28.64
CA VAL A 12 10.38 22.52 29.43
C VAL A 12 8.99 22.52 28.80
N THR A 13 8.64 21.42 28.15
CA THR A 13 7.27 21.24 27.65
C THR A 13 6.41 20.87 28.83
N THR A 14 5.59 21.81 29.30
CA THR A 14 4.55 21.51 30.29
C THR A 14 3.53 20.59 29.64
N ILE A 15 3.55 19.32 30.00
CA ILE A 15 2.58 18.34 29.53
C ILE A 15 1.29 18.59 30.30
N ALA A 16 0.23 19.01 29.62
CA ALA A 16 -1.09 19.17 30.23
C ALA A 16 -1.80 17.81 30.32
N LEU A 17 -2.62 17.61 31.36
CA LEU A 17 -3.51 16.47 31.44
C LEU A 17 -4.56 16.57 30.33
N ILE A 18 -4.69 15.51 29.54
CA ILE A 18 -5.71 15.41 28.48
C ILE A 18 -6.97 14.80 29.11
N PRO A 19 -8.17 15.38 28.91
CA PRO A 19 -9.43 14.77 29.33
C PRO A 19 -9.60 13.37 28.75
N ILE A 20 -10.18 12.45 29.53
CA ILE A 20 -10.36 11.05 29.12
C ILE A 20 -11.21 10.93 27.85
N GLU A 21 -12.12 11.89 27.64
CA GLU A 21 -12.97 12.02 26.46
C GLU A 21 -12.13 12.19 25.20
N LYS A 22 -11.11 13.06 25.23
CA LYS A 22 -10.20 13.26 24.08
C LYS A 22 -9.34 12.03 23.80
N ILE A 23 -8.98 11.28 24.84
CA ILE A 23 -8.25 10.01 24.70
C ILE A 23 -9.16 8.97 24.05
N LYS A 24 -10.43 8.92 24.45
CA LYS A 24 -11.43 8.01 23.88
C LYS A 24 -11.79 8.38 22.43
N ASP A 25 -11.86 9.66 22.09
CA ASP A 25 -12.01 10.12 20.70
C ASP A 25 -10.86 9.63 19.83
N ARG A 26 -9.63 9.66 20.36
CA ARG A 26 -8.47 9.07 19.68
C ARG A 26 -8.65 7.57 19.47
N PHE A 27 -9.12 6.83 20.47
CA PHE A 27 -9.44 5.41 20.33
C PHE A 27 -10.49 5.16 19.23
N PHE A 28 -11.58 5.93 19.19
CA PHE A 28 -12.60 5.82 18.14
C PHE A 28 -12.07 6.17 16.75
N SER A 29 -11.21 7.17 16.64
CA SER A 29 -10.55 7.51 15.38
C SER A 29 -9.67 6.36 14.86
N ILE A 30 -9.00 5.63 15.75
CA ILE A 30 -8.19 4.47 15.39
C ILE A 30 -9.10 3.32 14.92
N LEU A 31 -10.23 3.08 15.59
CA LEU A 31 -11.20 2.07 15.16
C LEU A 31 -11.84 2.43 13.81
N ALA A 32 -12.09 3.71 13.54
CA ALA A 32 -12.61 4.20 12.27
C ALA A 32 -11.58 4.14 11.13
N SER A 33 -10.30 3.88 11.43
CA SER A 33 -9.23 3.87 10.45
C SER A 33 -9.40 2.75 9.42
N LYS A 34 -9.18 3.08 8.14
CA LYS A 34 -9.15 2.15 7.00
C LYS A 34 -7.81 1.41 6.87
N SER A 35 -6.84 1.67 7.73
CA SER A 35 -5.50 1.05 7.76
C SER A 35 -5.27 0.23 9.04
N SER A 36 -4.15 -0.50 9.10
CA SER A 36 -3.76 -1.23 10.30
C SER A 36 -3.43 -0.29 11.46
N ILE A 37 -3.66 -0.79 12.67
CA ILE A 37 -3.20 -0.14 13.90
C ILE A 37 -1.66 -0.21 13.91
N PRO A 38 -0.94 0.91 14.01
CA PRO A 38 0.50 0.91 14.23
C PRO A 38 0.87 0.09 15.48
N ASP A 39 1.99 -0.62 15.46
CA ASP A 39 2.42 -1.47 16.58
C ASP A 39 2.52 -0.69 17.90
N SER A 40 2.97 0.58 17.83
CA SER A 40 3.06 1.50 18.97
C SER A 40 1.72 1.82 19.64
N LEU A 41 0.60 1.62 18.93
CA LEU A 41 -0.75 1.89 19.43
C LEU A 41 -1.53 0.63 19.80
N LEU A 42 -0.97 -0.57 19.62
CA LEU A 42 -1.67 -1.82 19.93
C LEU A 42 -2.02 -1.95 21.41
N ALA A 43 -1.08 -1.62 22.30
CA ALA A 43 -1.30 -1.67 23.74
C ALA A 43 -2.42 -0.70 24.16
N PHE A 44 -2.42 0.51 23.59
CA PHE A 44 -3.46 1.51 23.82
C PHE A 44 -4.85 1.01 23.40
N VAL A 45 -4.95 0.37 22.23
CA VAL A 45 -6.22 -0.21 21.76
C VAL A 45 -6.67 -1.37 22.66
N ASP A 46 -5.77 -2.26 23.07
CA ASP A 46 -6.11 -3.38 23.93
C ASP A 46 -6.60 -2.91 25.33
N GLU A 47 -6.03 -1.83 25.85
CA GLU A 47 -6.47 -1.18 27.08
C GLU A 47 -7.85 -0.53 26.92
N GLY A 48 -8.09 0.25 25.86
CA GLY A 48 -9.40 0.85 25.59
C GLY A 48 -10.51 -0.19 25.44
N ILE A 49 -10.20 -1.35 24.85
CA ILE A 49 -11.13 -2.50 24.79
C ILE A 49 -11.40 -3.07 26.19
N ALA A 50 -10.36 -3.21 27.03
CA ALA A 50 -10.50 -3.70 28.40
C ALA A 50 -11.36 -2.77 29.27
N LEU A 51 -11.25 -1.45 29.04
CA LEU A 51 -12.08 -0.42 29.68
C LEU A 51 -13.52 -0.35 29.14
N GLY A 52 -13.85 -1.15 28.12
CA GLY A 52 -15.20 -1.25 27.56
C GLY A 52 -15.56 -0.18 26.53
N TRP A 53 -14.62 0.70 26.13
CA TRP A 53 -14.90 1.79 25.19
C TRP A 53 -15.39 1.30 23.83
N ALA A 54 -14.94 0.12 23.40
CA ALA A 54 -15.40 -0.50 22.15
C ALA A 54 -16.92 -0.74 22.11
N ASN A 55 -17.58 -0.92 23.26
CA ASN A 55 -19.03 -1.12 23.34
C ASN A 55 -19.82 0.18 23.11
N GLU A 56 -19.15 1.33 23.24
CA GLU A 56 -19.72 2.65 23.03
C GLU A 56 -19.46 3.17 21.62
N TYR A 57 -18.70 2.43 20.81
CA TYR A 57 -18.41 2.80 19.43
C TYR A 57 -19.56 2.39 18.51
N GLU A 58 -20.29 3.38 18.01
CA GLU A 58 -21.43 3.17 17.08
C GLU A 58 -21.02 3.17 15.61
N GLY A 59 -19.75 3.48 15.31
CA GLY A 59 -19.24 3.53 13.94
C GLY A 59 -18.93 2.15 13.35
N VAL A 60 -18.59 2.14 12.05
CA VAL A 60 -18.09 0.95 11.36
C VAL A 60 -16.59 0.85 11.59
N ILE A 61 -16.08 -0.35 11.90
CA ILE A 61 -14.64 -0.63 11.93
C ILE A 61 -14.21 -1.16 10.55
N PRO A 62 -13.65 -0.34 9.65
CA PRO A 62 -13.45 -0.75 8.26
C PRO A 62 -12.24 -1.68 8.11
N PHE A 63 -11.21 -1.53 8.94
CA PHE A 63 -10.04 -2.41 8.89
C PHE A 63 -10.30 -3.76 9.58
N LYS A 64 -10.22 -4.84 8.80
CA LYS A 64 -10.71 -6.17 9.22
C LYS A 64 -9.89 -6.81 10.33
N LEU A 65 -8.60 -6.50 10.43
CA LEU A 65 -7.76 -6.96 11.55
C LEU A 65 -8.19 -6.29 12.86
N THR A 66 -8.45 -4.98 12.83
CA THR A 66 -8.95 -4.21 13.97
C THR A 66 -10.33 -4.72 14.40
N LEU A 67 -11.23 -4.94 13.44
CA LEU A 67 -12.56 -5.52 13.69
C LEU A 67 -12.45 -6.86 14.41
N CYS A 68 -11.58 -7.76 13.92
CA CYS A 68 -11.40 -9.08 14.53
C CYS A 68 -10.81 -8.99 15.94
N ARG A 69 -9.83 -8.10 16.16
CA ARG A 69 -9.25 -7.87 17.50
C ARG A 69 -10.32 -7.42 18.50
N VAL A 70 -11.13 -6.42 18.14
CA VAL A 70 -12.24 -5.95 18.97
C VAL A 70 -13.28 -7.05 19.20
N ALA A 71 -13.75 -7.69 18.14
CA ALA A 71 -14.79 -8.72 18.24
C ALA A 71 -14.34 -9.94 19.07
N VAL A 72 -13.08 -10.38 18.93
CA VAL A 72 -12.53 -11.48 19.74
C VAL A 72 -12.50 -11.12 21.22
N ALA A 73 -12.13 -9.89 21.56
CA ALA A 73 -12.14 -9.45 22.95
C ALA A 73 -13.56 -9.38 23.52
N VAL A 74 -14.51 -8.81 22.77
CA VAL A 74 -15.94 -8.76 23.14
C VAL A 74 -16.52 -10.17 23.34
N VAL A 75 -16.18 -11.13 22.47
CA VAL A 75 -16.66 -12.52 22.57
C VAL A 75 -15.96 -13.30 23.69
N ARG A 76 -14.62 -13.29 23.76
CA ARG A 76 -13.84 -14.11 24.71
C ARG A 76 -13.89 -13.55 26.13
N LYS A 77 -13.75 -12.23 26.29
CA LYS A 77 -13.59 -11.59 27.61
C LYS A 77 -14.91 -11.11 28.19
N GLN A 78 -15.82 -10.60 27.36
CA GLN A 78 -17.06 -9.96 27.81
C GLN A 78 -18.33 -10.81 27.56
N ASN A 79 -18.25 -11.82 26.70
CA ASN A 79 -19.38 -12.68 26.31
C ASN A 79 -20.61 -11.89 25.83
N MET A 80 -20.37 -10.83 25.05
CA MET A 80 -21.38 -9.90 24.54
C MET A 80 -21.67 -10.12 23.04
N PRO A 81 -22.86 -9.70 22.56
CA PRO A 81 -23.22 -9.80 21.15
C PRO A 81 -22.37 -8.87 20.27
N ILE A 82 -22.05 -9.33 19.06
CA ILE A 82 -21.20 -8.62 18.08
C ILE A 82 -21.97 -8.20 16.82
N ASN A 83 -23.30 -8.22 16.87
CA ASN A 83 -24.16 -7.95 15.72
C ASN A 83 -23.97 -6.53 15.16
N HIS A 84 -23.51 -5.59 15.98
CA HIS A 84 -23.20 -4.22 15.57
C HIS A 84 -21.83 -4.09 14.87
N LEU A 85 -20.89 -5.00 15.14
CA LEU A 85 -19.53 -4.95 14.60
C LEU A 85 -19.41 -5.55 13.19
N VAL A 86 -20.29 -6.50 12.83
CA VAL A 86 -20.18 -7.24 11.57
C VAL A 86 -21.08 -6.63 10.48
N THR A 87 -20.55 -6.53 9.27
CA THR A 87 -21.31 -6.06 8.09
C THR A 87 -21.48 -7.13 7.02
N THR A 88 -20.64 -8.17 7.03
CA THR A 88 -20.67 -9.26 6.04
C THR A 88 -20.55 -10.64 6.68
N SER A 89 -20.96 -11.68 5.95
CA SER A 89 -20.73 -13.07 6.39
C SER A 89 -19.23 -13.32 6.57
N THR A 90 -18.42 -12.75 5.68
CA THR A 90 -16.95 -12.89 5.72
C THR A 90 -16.36 -12.32 7.00
N ASP A 91 -16.93 -11.27 7.60
CA ASP A 91 -16.47 -10.75 8.89
C ASP A 91 -16.65 -11.79 10.00
N VAL A 92 -17.81 -12.46 10.04
CA VAL A 92 -18.04 -13.57 10.99
C VAL A 92 -17.02 -14.69 10.77
N LEU A 93 -16.72 -15.02 9.51
CA LEU A 93 -15.72 -16.05 9.18
C LEU A 93 -14.31 -15.68 9.67
N ARG A 94 -13.92 -14.41 9.53
CA ARG A 94 -12.64 -13.89 10.02
C ARG A 94 -12.57 -13.91 11.54
N ILE A 95 -13.66 -13.54 12.22
CA ILE A 95 -13.75 -13.62 13.68
C ILE A 95 -13.62 -15.06 14.14
N MET A 96 -14.27 -16.02 13.47
CA MET A 96 -14.10 -17.46 13.76
C MET A 96 -12.65 -17.93 13.55
N ALA A 97 -11.99 -17.45 12.50
CA ALA A 97 -10.58 -17.76 12.24
C ALA A 97 -9.70 -17.21 13.38
N SER A 98 -9.91 -15.95 13.77
CA SER A 98 -9.19 -15.31 14.87
C SER A 98 -9.44 -16.00 16.23
N LEU A 99 -10.69 -16.37 16.54
CA LEU A 99 -11.04 -17.16 17.73
C LEU A 99 -10.40 -18.55 17.74
N SER A 100 -9.97 -19.05 16.58
CA SER A 100 -9.27 -20.32 16.43
C SER A 100 -7.74 -20.15 16.34
N ASP A 101 -7.23 -18.93 16.57
CA ASP A 101 -5.83 -18.54 16.39
C ASP A 101 -5.32 -18.85 14.96
N GLY A 102 -6.22 -18.73 13.97
CA GLY A 102 -5.96 -18.93 12.55
C GLY A 102 -5.75 -17.61 11.79
N ASP A 103 -5.45 -17.75 10.50
CA ASP A 103 -5.20 -16.62 9.60
C ASP A 103 -6.47 -15.79 9.31
N ILE A 104 -6.47 -14.53 9.74
CA ILE A 104 -7.58 -13.58 9.58
C ILE A 104 -7.72 -13.11 8.12
N GLU A 105 -6.66 -13.19 7.32
CA GLU A 105 -6.71 -12.86 5.91
C GLU A 105 -7.41 -13.95 5.07
N LEU A 106 -7.65 -15.11 5.66
CA LEU A 106 -8.27 -16.28 5.04
C LEU A 106 -7.45 -16.83 3.85
N ILE A 107 -6.13 -16.61 3.86
CA ILE A 107 -5.21 -17.05 2.81
C ILE A 107 -4.71 -18.45 3.12
N LYS A 108 -4.28 -18.68 4.35
CA LYS A 108 -3.75 -19.97 4.82
C LYS A 108 -4.89 -20.93 5.18
N LYS A 109 -4.60 -22.23 5.20
CA LYS A 109 -5.55 -23.26 5.62
C LYS A 109 -5.90 -23.08 7.10
N ILE A 110 -7.15 -22.76 7.40
CA ILE A 110 -7.65 -22.59 8.77
C ILE A 110 -8.25 -23.89 9.30
N LYS A 111 -7.96 -24.23 10.56
CA LYS A 111 -8.66 -25.25 11.34
C LYS A 111 -9.48 -24.55 12.42
N PHE A 112 -10.81 -24.66 12.37
CA PHE A 112 -11.66 -24.06 13.38
C PHE A 112 -11.66 -24.89 14.66
N LYS A 113 -11.58 -24.23 15.81
CA LYS A 113 -11.76 -24.87 17.12
C LYS A 113 -13.24 -25.24 17.33
N SER A 114 -13.51 -26.15 18.26
CA SER A 114 -14.86 -26.33 18.77
C SER A 114 -15.21 -25.17 19.69
N PHE A 115 -16.35 -24.53 19.46
CA PHE A 115 -16.78 -23.36 20.24
C PHE A 115 -17.80 -23.74 21.32
N PRO A 116 -17.70 -23.18 22.54
CA PRO A 116 -18.75 -23.32 23.55
C PRO A 116 -20.12 -22.90 23.02
N ARG A 117 -21.20 -23.50 23.52
CA ARG A 117 -22.58 -23.21 23.06
C ARG A 117 -22.92 -21.71 23.13
N LYS A 118 -22.45 -21.00 24.16
CA LYS A 118 -22.63 -19.54 24.29
C LYS A 118 -21.96 -18.77 23.14
N THR A 119 -20.71 -19.09 22.83
CA THR A 119 -19.98 -18.50 21.70
C THR A 119 -20.64 -18.81 20.36
N ARG A 120 -21.09 -20.07 20.15
CA ARG A 120 -21.84 -20.44 18.93
C ARG A 120 -23.10 -19.59 18.77
N ARG A 121 -23.88 -19.39 19.84
CA ARG A 121 -25.08 -18.52 19.80
C ARG A 121 -24.76 -17.08 19.38
N ILE A 122 -23.69 -16.50 19.91
CA ILE A 122 -23.26 -15.13 19.53
C ILE A 122 -22.89 -15.07 18.04
N LEU A 123 -22.06 -16.02 17.57
CA LEU A 123 -21.60 -16.06 16.18
C LEU A 123 -22.76 -16.33 15.20
N VAL A 124 -23.66 -17.26 15.52
CA VAL A 124 -24.83 -17.57 14.69
C VAL A 124 -25.79 -16.39 14.65
N SER A 125 -26.06 -15.72 15.78
CA SER A 125 -26.90 -14.51 15.80
C SER A 125 -26.32 -13.39 14.94
N ALA A 126 -25.00 -13.17 15.01
CA ALA A 126 -24.32 -12.21 14.17
C ALA A 126 -24.38 -12.60 12.68
N LEU A 127 -24.20 -13.89 12.37
CA LEU A 127 -24.27 -14.43 11.01
C LEU A 127 -25.66 -14.28 10.39
N GLU A 128 -26.74 -14.58 11.13
CA GLU A 128 -28.12 -14.44 10.64
C GLU A 128 -28.42 -13.04 10.12
N LYS A 129 -27.85 -11.99 10.75
CA LYS A 129 -28.02 -10.59 10.33
C LYS A 129 -27.39 -10.31 8.96
N VAL A 130 -26.26 -10.94 8.64
CA VAL A 130 -25.40 -10.55 7.51
C VAL A 130 -25.24 -11.64 6.45
N ILE A 131 -25.82 -12.83 6.65
CA ILE A 131 -25.52 -13.97 5.78
C ILE A 131 -26.00 -13.74 4.34
N SER A 132 -25.09 -13.94 3.39
CA SER A 132 -25.35 -13.81 1.96
C SER A 132 -24.79 -14.99 1.16
N THR A 133 -25.50 -15.44 0.13
CA THR A 133 -25.01 -16.53 -0.74
C THR A 133 -23.71 -16.16 -1.45
N SER A 134 -23.51 -14.88 -1.79
CA SER A 134 -22.32 -14.38 -2.46
C SER A 134 -21.06 -14.53 -1.58
N ASP A 135 -21.16 -14.18 -0.29
CA ASP A 135 -20.06 -14.37 0.66
C ASP A 135 -19.74 -15.85 0.90
N ILE A 136 -20.78 -16.71 0.96
CA ILE A 136 -20.56 -18.15 1.12
C ILE A 136 -19.84 -18.72 -0.11
N LYS A 137 -20.27 -18.32 -1.31
CA LYS A 137 -19.66 -18.74 -2.58
C LYS A 137 -18.21 -18.30 -2.72
N ARG A 138 -17.80 -17.20 -2.09
CA ARG A 138 -16.41 -16.73 -2.11
C ARG A 138 -15.44 -17.67 -1.39
N TYR A 139 -15.91 -18.39 -0.37
CA TYR A 139 -15.08 -19.29 0.45
C TYR A 139 -15.80 -20.62 0.75
N PRO A 140 -16.25 -21.38 -0.27
CA PRO A 140 -17.27 -22.42 -0.08
C PRO A 140 -16.80 -23.54 0.84
N ASP A 141 -15.57 -24.03 0.66
CA ASP A 141 -15.05 -25.13 1.49
C ASP A 141 -14.60 -24.68 2.88
N LEU A 142 -14.26 -23.41 3.04
CA LEU A 142 -14.00 -22.84 4.37
C LEU A 142 -15.32 -22.66 5.13
N TRP A 143 -16.38 -22.22 4.47
CA TRP A 143 -17.71 -22.13 5.04
C TRP A 143 -18.31 -23.48 5.40
N LYS A 144 -18.14 -24.53 4.58
CA LYS A 144 -18.54 -25.89 4.96
C LYS A 144 -17.95 -26.31 6.32
N ARG A 145 -16.65 -26.03 6.54
CA ARG A 145 -15.97 -26.27 7.82
C ARG A 145 -16.49 -25.36 8.94
N ALA A 146 -16.73 -24.09 8.64
CA ALA A 146 -17.26 -23.13 9.60
C ALA A 146 -18.67 -23.52 10.08
N PHE A 147 -19.57 -23.88 9.16
CA PHE A 147 -20.93 -24.36 9.46
C PHE A 147 -20.93 -25.62 10.31
N HIS A 148 -20.00 -26.53 10.07
CA HIS A 148 -19.80 -27.71 10.91
C HIS A 148 -19.38 -27.31 12.34
N SER A 149 -18.36 -26.45 12.48
CA SER A 149 -17.89 -25.93 13.79
C SER A 149 -18.97 -25.13 14.55
N LEU A 150 -19.84 -24.40 13.84
CA LEU A 150 -20.97 -23.69 14.43
C LEU A 150 -22.15 -24.59 14.81
N HIS A 151 -22.17 -25.85 14.33
CA HIS A 151 -23.34 -26.71 14.36
C HIS A 151 -24.58 -26.01 13.81
N ILE A 152 -24.47 -25.40 12.63
CA ILE A 152 -25.52 -24.50 12.12
C ILE A 152 -26.89 -25.17 11.98
N GLY A 153 -26.92 -26.49 11.76
CA GLY A 153 -28.15 -27.28 11.68
C GLY A 153 -28.98 -27.30 12.97
N GLU A 154 -28.39 -27.02 14.14
CA GLU A 154 -29.11 -26.94 15.43
C GLU A 154 -29.93 -25.65 15.59
N TYR A 155 -29.66 -24.61 14.78
CA TYR A 155 -30.21 -23.26 14.98
C TYR A 155 -31.33 -22.88 14.01
N GLY A 156 -31.50 -23.59 12.89
CA GLY A 156 -32.46 -23.23 11.85
C GLY A 156 -32.14 -21.89 11.18
N GLY A 157 -33.16 -21.18 10.69
CA GLY A 157 -33.01 -19.82 10.15
C GLY A 157 -32.40 -19.73 8.75
N ARG A 158 -32.01 -18.51 8.37
CA ARG A 158 -31.46 -18.21 7.04
C ARG A 158 -30.10 -18.85 6.88
N ALA A 159 -29.30 -18.92 7.94
CA ALA A 159 -27.96 -19.50 7.89
C ALA A 159 -27.99 -21.01 7.68
N ALA A 160 -28.87 -21.75 8.36
CA ALA A 160 -29.02 -23.18 8.11
C ALA A 160 -29.53 -23.48 6.70
N SER A 161 -30.47 -22.67 6.18
CA SER A 161 -30.99 -22.81 4.81
C SER A 161 -29.90 -22.63 3.75
N ILE A 162 -29.12 -21.55 3.85
CA ILE A 162 -27.99 -21.29 2.95
C ILE A 162 -26.92 -22.38 3.09
N ALA A 163 -26.58 -22.80 4.31
CA ALA A 163 -25.63 -23.88 4.53
C ALA A 163 -26.08 -25.20 3.87
N SER A 164 -27.37 -25.54 3.98
CA SER A 164 -27.98 -26.70 3.32
C SER A 164 -27.86 -26.60 1.79
N LYS A 165 -28.17 -25.43 1.21
CA LYS A 165 -28.02 -25.17 -0.23
C LYS A 165 -26.59 -25.44 -0.72
N PHE A 166 -25.58 -24.92 -0.03
CA PHE A 166 -24.17 -25.13 -0.39
C PHE A 166 -23.64 -26.54 -0.09
N ARG A 167 -24.35 -27.32 0.74
CA ARG A 167 -24.05 -28.74 0.97
C ARG A 167 -24.60 -29.64 -0.14
N ASN A 168 -25.78 -29.30 -0.66
CA ASN A 168 -26.54 -30.16 -1.58
C ASN A 168 -26.41 -29.76 -3.05
N THR A 169 -25.81 -28.60 -3.35
CA THR A 169 -25.64 -28.11 -4.72
C THR A 169 -24.18 -27.87 -5.04
N ASN A 170 -23.67 -28.48 -6.12
CA ASN A 170 -22.27 -28.36 -6.53
C ASN A 170 -21.92 -26.94 -7.02
N ASN A 171 -22.81 -26.28 -7.76
CA ASN A 171 -22.61 -24.91 -8.24
C ASN A 171 -23.82 -24.02 -7.93
N VAL A 172 -23.73 -23.26 -6.85
CA VAL A 172 -24.77 -22.28 -6.48
C VAL A 172 -24.62 -21.04 -7.35
N HIS A 173 -25.58 -20.77 -8.24
CA HIS A 173 -25.62 -19.53 -9.01
C HIS A 173 -25.94 -18.33 -8.11
N THR A 174 -25.27 -17.20 -8.40
CA THR A 174 -25.44 -15.91 -7.72
C THR A 174 -25.59 -14.79 -8.76
N PRO A 175 -26.11 -13.61 -8.40
CA PRO A 175 -26.19 -12.48 -9.33
C PRO A 175 -24.83 -12.13 -9.97
N GLU A 176 -23.73 -12.27 -9.23
CA GLU A 176 -22.37 -12.03 -9.73
C GLU A 176 -21.93 -13.07 -10.75
N THR A 177 -22.53 -14.28 -10.73
CA THR A 177 -22.28 -15.32 -11.73
C THR A 177 -22.83 -14.88 -13.09
N ALA A 178 -24.05 -14.35 -13.13
CA ALA A 178 -24.65 -13.83 -14.36
C ALA A 178 -23.88 -12.64 -14.93
N ILE A 179 -23.43 -11.72 -14.05
CA ILE A 179 -22.57 -10.59 -14.45
C ILE A 179 -21.25 -11.10 -15.05
N ALA A 180 -20.59 -12.06 -14.38
CA ALA A 180 -19.33 -12.62 -14.86
C ALA A 180 -19.48 -13.34 -16.21
N GLU A 181 -20.58 -14.08 -16.41
CA GLU A 181 -20.90 -14.73 -17.67
C GLU A 181 -21.15 -13.71 -18.78
N ALA A 182 -21.90 -12.63 -18.51
CA ALA A 182 -22.14 -11.55 -19.45
C ALA A 182 -20.84 -10.83 -19.85
N LEU A 183 -19.98 -10.49 -18.88
CA LEU A 183 -18.67 -9.87 -19.13
C LEU A 183 -17.72 -10.78 -19.92
N LYS A 184 -17.77 -12.09 -19.67
CA LYS A 184 -16.98 -13.07 -20.42
C LYS A 184 -17.48 -13.20 -21.86
N GLY A 185 -18.79 -13.16 -22.05
CA GLY A 185 -19.45 -13.23 -23.36
C GLY A 185 -19.47 -11.91 -24.14
N GLY A 186 -19.03 -10.79 -23.56
CA GLY A 186 -19.11 -9.47 -24.20
C GLY A 186 -20.53 -8.91 -24.30
N VAL A 187 -21.46 -9.40 -23.47
CA VAL A 187 -22.86 -8.98 -23.49
C VAL A 187 -23.03 -7.73 -22.61
N ILE A 188 -22.77 -6.56 -23.21
CA ILE A 188 -22.69 -5.26 -22.51
C ILE A 188 -23.96 -4.95 -21.71
N HIS A 189 -25.13 -5.01 -22.33
CA HIS A 189 -26.41 -4.64 -21.70
C HIS A 189 -26.67 -5.46 -20.43
N THR A 190 -26.61 -6.78 -20.52
CA THR A 190 -26.82 -7.68 -19.38
C THR A 190 -25.79 -7.47 -18.27
N ALA A 191 -24.52 -7.21 -18.62
CA ALA A 191 -23.50 -6.91 -17.62
C ALA A 191 -23.82 -5.60 -16.88
N VAL A 192 -24.13 -4.53 -17.59
CA VAL A 192 -24.44 -3.21 -17.04
C VAL A 192 -25.68 -3.24 -16.14
N GLU A 193 -26.75 -3.93 -16.53
CA GLU A 193 -27.97 -4.09 -15.71
C GLU A 193 -27.69 -4.66 -14.32
N GLY A 194 -26.79 -5.64 -14.23
CA GLY A 194 -26.34 -6.20 -12.96
C GLY A 194 -25.39 -5.27 -12.19
N LEU A 195 -24.49 -4.60 -12.91
CA LEU A 195 -23.45 -3.73 -12.33
C LEU A 195 -24.00 -2.43 -11.73
N VAL A 196 -25.13 -1.90 -12.23
CA VAL A 196 -25.81 -0.72 -11.65
C VAL A 196 -26.14 -0.92 -10.16
N ARG A 197 -26.39 -2.16 -9.73
CA ARG A 197 -26.67 -2.50 -8.32
C ARG A 197 -25.41 -2.62 -7.46
N GLN A 198 -24.22 -2.56 -8.08
CA GLN A 198 -22.93 -2.66 -7.43
C GLN A 198 -21.97 -1.58 -7.97
N PRO A 199 -22.21 -0.28 -7.66
CA PRO A 199 -21.54 0.84 -8.32
C PRO A 199 -20.00 0.76 -8.31
N SER A 200 -19.40 0.37 -7.19
CA SER A 200 -17.95 0.20 -7.10
C SER A 200 -17.42 -0.98 -7.92
N VAL A 201 -18.21 -2.04 -8.11
CA VAL A 201 -17.86 -3.15 -9.01
C VAL A 201 -18.03 -2.71 -10.46
N PHE A 202 -19.06 -1.93 -10.78
CA PHE A 202 -19.22 -1.30 -12.09
C PHE A 202 -17.97 -0.48 -12.43
N GLY A 203 -17.58 0.45 -11.56
CA GLY A 203 -16.38 1.27 -11.73
C GLY A 203 -15.14 0.43 -12.05
N ARG A 204 -14.86 -0.61 -11.25
CA ARG A 204 -13.71 -1.52 -11.44
C ARG A 204 -13.77 -2.34 -12.75
N THR A 205 -14.92 -2.41 -13.41
CA THR A 205 -15.15 -3.19 -14.63
C THR A 205 -15.22 -2.30 -15.87
N LEU A 206 -15.28 -0.96 -15.73
CA LEU A 206 -15.40 -0.02 -16.84
C LEU A 206 -14.37 -0.25 -17.94
N ASP A 207 -13.11 -0.49 -17.59
CA ASP A 207 -12.06 -0.75 -18.59
C ASP A 207 -12.39 -1.95 -19.49
N LYS A 208 -12.92 -3.03 -18.92
CA LYS A 208 -13.34 -4.21 -19.70
C LYS A 208 -14.53 -3.86 -20.59
N LEU A 209 -15.56 -3.21 -20.03
CA LEU A 209 -16.76 -2.83 -20.78
C LEU A 209 -16.42 -1.92 -21.97
N LEU A 210 -15.62 -0.88 -21.74
CA LEU A 210 -15.22 0.06 -22.79
C LEU A 210 -14.37 -0.59 -23.89
N ARG A 211 -13.62 -1.65 -23.57
CA ARG A 211 -12.89 -2.43 -24.58
C ARG A 211 -13.76 -3.41 -25.35
N ASP A 212 -14.91 -3.78 -24.80
CA ASP A 212 -15.85 -4.72 -25.42
C ASP A 212 -16.93 -4.01 -26.25
N CYS A 213 -17.17 -2.71 -26.02
CA CYS A 213 -18.07 -1.89 -26.83
C CYS A 213 -17.71 -1.96 -28.32
N GLN A 214 -18.70 -2.23 -29.17
CA GLN A 214 -18.50 -2.38 -30.62
C GLN A 214 -18.86 -1.13 -31.40
N ASN A 215 -19.71 -0.26 -30.84
CA ASN A 215 -20.26 0.93 -31.50
C ASN A 215 -20.51 2.06 -30.50
N GLU A 216 -20.83 3.25 -31.00
CA GLU A 216 -21.09 4.45 -30.19
C GLU A 216 -22.26 4.27 -29.21
N SER A 217 -23.29 3.52 -29.61
CA SER A 217 -24.45 3.25 -28.76
C SER A 217 -24.09 2.45 -27.50
N ASP A 218 -23.18 1.48 -27.61
CA ASP A 218 -22.67 0.73 -26.45
C ASP A 218 -21.93 1.66 -25.48
N PHE A 219 -21.09 2.56 -26.00
CA PHE A 219 -20.35 3.52 -25.19
C PHE A 219 -21.29 4.47 -24.45
N ASP A 220 -22.25 5.06 -25.16
CA ASP A 220 -23.22 5.98 -24.57
C ASP A 220 -24.10 5.27 -23.53
N TYR A 221 -24.46 3.99 -23.76
CA TYR A 221 -25.20 3.19 -22.80
C TYR A 221 -24.39 2.94 -21.51
N VAL A 222 -23.12 2.53 -21.63
CA VAL A 222 -22.24 2.29 -20.47
C VAL A 222 -22.03 3.59 -19.68
N LEU A 223 -21.67 4.69 -20.34
CA LEU A 223 -21.42 5.98 -19.67
C LEU A 223 -22.70 6.55 -19.06
N GLY A 224 -23.84 6.47 -19.76
CA GLY A 224 -25.13 6.90 -19.26
C GLY A 224 -25.62 6.07 -18.08
N ALA A 225 -25.31 4.76 -18.03
CA ALA A 225 -25.61 3.93 -16.87
C ALA A 225 -24.69 4.25 -15.68
N PHE A 226 -23.40 4.45 -15.93
CA PHE A 226 -22.44 4.76 -14.88
C PHE A 226 -22.69 6.14 -14.26
N SER A 227 -23.04 7.15 -15.07
CA SER A 227 -23.33 8.50 -14.57
C SER A 227 -24.48 8.56 -13.57
N ARG A 228 -25.47 7.66 -13.68
CA ARG A 228 -26.58 7.54 -12.71
C ARG A 228 -26.15 7.01 -11.34
N VAL A 229 -25.03 6.28 -11.27
CA VAL A 229 -24.58 5.60 -10.04
C VAL A 229 -23.23 6.07 -9.53
N VAL A 230 -22.53 6.95 -10.27
CA VAL A 230 -21.17 7.40 -9.95
C VAL A 230 -21.06 8.02 -8.56
N SER A 231 -22.09 8.74 -8.10
CA SER A 231 -22.14 9.34 -6.77
C SER A 231 -22.20 8.32 -5.62
N SER A 232 -22.60 7.08 -5.92
CA SER A 232 -22.65 5.97 -4.96
C SER A 232 -21.37 5.12 -4.98
N VAL A 233 -20.39 5.47 -5.82
CA VAL A 233 -19.10 4.79 -5.86
C VAL A 233 -18.21 5.34 -4.74
N GLU A 234 -17.62 4.45 -3.94
CA GLU A 234 -16.65 4.87 -2.92
C GLU A 234 -15.57 5.80 -3.49
N THR A 235 -15.29 6.93 -2.83
CA THR A 235 -14.30 7.93 -3.23
C THR A 235 -12.93 7.31 -3.54
N LYS A 236 -12.50 6.34 -2.73
CA LYS A 236 -11.27 5.56 -2.96
C LYS A 236 -11.25 4.86 -4.32
N VAL A 237 -12.38 4.31 -4.75
CA VAL A 237 -12.51 3.66 -6.06
C VAL A 237 -12.46 4.71 -7.16
N LEU A 238 -13.14 5.85 -7.00
CA LEU A 238 -13.09 6.94 -7.97
C LEU A 238 -11.66 7.48 -8.17
N ILE A 239 -10.88 7.67 -7.11
CA ILE A 239 -9.46 8.05 -7.18
C ILE A 239 -8.64 6.98 -7.94
N GLN A 240 -8.90 5.69 -7.69
CA GLN A 240 -8.24 4.61 -8.44
C GLN A 240 -8.60 4.64 -9.94
N LEU A 241 -9.86 4.94 -10.28
CA LEU A 241 -10.31 5.03 -11.67
C LEU A 241 -9.73 6.25 -12.37
N LEU A 242 -9.64 7.40 -11.69
CA LEU A 242 -9.02 8.61 -12.21
C LEU A 242 -7.59 8.33 -12.66
N GLY A 243 -6.75 7.79 -11.77
CA GLY A 243 -5.36 7.45 -12.12
C GLY A 243 -5.27 6.39 -13.21
N HIS A 244 -6.12 5.35 -13.15
CA HIS A 244 -6.14 4.29 -14.17
C HIS A 244 -6.43 4.85 -15.57
N PHE A 245 -7.50 5.65 -15.72
CA PHE A 245 -7.89 6.18 -17.02
C PHE A 245 -7.00 7.33 -17.52
N GLN A 246 -6.35 8.09 -16.63
CA GLN A 246 -5.24 8.98 -17.01
C GLN A 246 -4.10 8.18 -17.65
N GLY A 247 -3.68 7.09 -17.01
CA GLY A 247 -2.68 6.18 -17.58
C GLY A 247 -3.11 5.50 -18.87
N ARG A 248 -4.42 5.28 -19.08
CA ARG A 248 -4.95 4.75 -20.36
C ARG A 248 -4.85 5.74 -21.51
N LEU A 249 -4.78 7.05 -21.24
CA LEU A 249 -4.64 8.12 -22.24
C LEU A 249 -3.17 8.50 -22.48
N ASP A 250 -2.25 8.02 -21.65
CA ASP A 250 -0.82 8.32 -21.76
C ASP A 250 -0.09 7.22 -22.56
N ASP A 251 0.23 7.51 -23.81
CA ASP A 251 0.94 6.60 -24.72
C ASP A 251 2.37 6.26 -24.26
N SER A 252 2.94 7.03 -23.34
CA SER A 252 4.26 6.75 -22.77
C SER A 252 4.23 5.63 -21.73
N VAL A 253 3.05 5.21 -21.26
CA VAL A 253 2.90 4.08 -20.34
C VAL A 253 2.93 2.78 -21.14
N THR A 254 4.03 2.06 -21.03
CA THR A 254 4.29 0.87 -21.84
C THR A 254 4.12 -0.43 -21.07
N THR A 255 4.22 -0.40 -19.74
CA THR A 255 4.33 -1.60 -18.91
C THR A 255 3.18 -1.73 -17.93
N ARG A 256 2.59 -2.92 -17.85
CA ARG A 256 1.54 -3.24 -16.87
C ARG A 256 1.99 -4.37 -15.96
N LEU A 257 2.33 -4.05 -14.72
CA LEU A 257 2.63 -5.03 -13.68
C LEU A 257 1.51 -5.13 -12.66
N VAL A 258 1.28 -6.35 -12.19
CA VAL A 258 0.32 -6.65 -11.13
C VAL A 258 1.09 -7.25 -9.95
N PHE A 259 0.95 -6.62 -8.80
CA PHE A 259 1.48 -7.12 -7.53
C PHE A 259 0.42 -8.03 -6.89
N THR A 260 0.74 -9.29 -6.63
CA THR A 260 -0.18 -10.19 -5.93
C THR A 260 -0.32 -9.78 -4.47
N LYS A 261 -1.45 -10.15 -3.84
CA LYS A 261 -1.65 -9.95 -2.41
C LYS A 261 -0.76 -10.90 -1.58
N GLY A 262 -0.46 -10.50 -0.34
CA GLY A 262 0.24 -11.29 0.67
C GLY A 262 1.62 -10.72 1.04
N SER A 263 2.25 -11.31 2.06
CA SER A 263 3.56 -10.87 2.59
C SER A 263 4.74 -11.10 1.64
N LYS A 264 4.53 -11.87 0.56
CA LYS A 264 5.48 -12.13 -0.52
C LYS A 264 4.81 -11.82 -1.86
N PRO A 265 4.58 -10.53 -2.19
CA PRO A 265 3.89 -10.16 -3.42
C PRO A 265 4.72 -10.62 -4.61
N LYS A 266 4.14 -11.47 -5.46
CA LYS A 266 4.70 -11.78 -6.78
C LYS A 266 4.40 -10.63 -7.72
N ILE A 267 5.35 -10.34 -8.59
CA ILE A 267 5.17 -9.39 -9.67
C ILE A 267 4.81 -10.18 -10.93
N LEU A 268 3.62 -9.92 -11.47
CA LEU A 268 3.14 -10.56 -12.69
C LEU A 268 3.10 -9.53 -13.81
N GLU A 269 3.75 -9.84 -14.91
CA GLU A 269 3.58 -9.10 -16.15
C GLU A 269 2.18 -9.37 -16.70
N ALA A 270 1.41 -8.31 -16.88
CA ALA A 270 0.11 -8.39 -17.49
C ALA A 270 0.18 -7.93 -18.95
N PRO A 271 -0.63 -8.53 -19.84
CA PRO A 271 -0.62 -8.15 -21.25
C PRO A 271 -1.06 -6.69 -21.42
N LYS A 272 -0.53 -6.06 -22.48
CA LYS A 272 -1.03 -4.76 -22.94
C LYS A 272 -2.51 -4.90 -23.27
N LEU A 273 -3.31 -3.96 -22.77
CA LEU A 273 -4.75 -3.95 -23.01
C LEU A 273 -5.04 -3.31 -24.37
N PRO A 274 -6.07 -3.79 -25.11
CA PRO A 274 -6.56 -3.10 -26.29
C PRO A 274 -6.85 -1.63 -26.01
N ALA A 275 -6.53 -0.74 -26.96
CA ALA A 275 -6.76 0.69 -26.83
C ALA A 275 -8.24 1.00 -26.58
N ILE A 276 -8.50 2.08 -25.83
CA ILE A 276 -9.85 2.62 -25.64
C ILE A 276 -9.90 3.93 -26.43
N ASN A 277 -11.03 4.22 -27.05
CA ASN A 277 -11.21 5.47 -27.76
C ASN A 277 -11.06 6.66 -26.79
N HIS A 278 -10.13 7.57 -27.12
CA HIS A 278 -9.74 8.71 -26.27
C HIS A 278 -10.91 9.66 -25.97
N ILE A 279 -11.88 9.79 -26.88
CA ILE A 279 -13.07 10.63 -26.68
C ILE A 279 -13.89 10.10 -25.49
N TYR A 280 -14.18 8.80 -25.46
CA TYR A 280 -14.99 8.20 -24.39
C TYR A 280 -14.22 8.08 -23.07
N ALA A 281 -12.91 7.79 -23.13
CA ALA A 281 -12.06 7.81 -21.94
C ALA A 281 -11.99 9.22 -21.32
N THR A 282 -11.93 10.29 -22.14
CA THR A 282 -11.96 11.68 -21.66
C THR A 282 -13.31 12.04 -21.03
N LYS A 283 -14.43 11.67 -21.67
CA LYS A 283 -15.78 11.85 -21.08
C LYS A 283 -15.91 11.16 -19.73
N LEU A 284 -15.39 9.93 -19.62
CA LEU A 284 -15.39 9.19 -18.37
C LEU A 284 -14.53 9.86 -17.29
N LEU A 285 -13.35 10.37 -17.64
CA LEU A 285 -12.51 11.13 -16.71
C LEU A 285 -13.22 12.37 -16.18
N GLN A 286 -13.88 13.14 -17.04
CA GLN A 286 -14.70 14.29 -16.62
C GLN A 286 -15.79 13.88 -15.62
N LEU A 287 -16.51 12.80 -15.92
CA LEU A 287 -17.55 12.26 -15.05
C LEU A 287 -17.00 11.85 -13.66
N ILE A 288 -15.84 11.17 -13.63
CA ILE A 288 -15.18 10.76 -12.38
C ILE A 288 -14.71 11.98 -11.59
N THR A 289 -14.08 12.96 -12.25
CA THR A 289 -13.59 14.18 -11.62
C THR A 289 -14.74 14.98 -10.98
N SER A 290 -15.84 15.20 -11.71
CA SER A 290 -17.00 15.91 -11.16
C SER A 290 -17.65 15.19 -9.97
N ALA A 291 -17.66 13.85 -9.98
CA ALA A 291 -18.14 13.07 -8.85
C ALA A 291 -17.22 13.20 -7.61
N LEU A 292 -15.89 13.22 -7.82
CA LEU A 292 -14.91 13.46 -6.76
C LEU A 292 -15.05 14.87 -6.18
N GLU A 293 -15.12 15.89 -7.03
CA GLU A 293 -15.29 17.29 -6.61
C GLU A 293 -16.58 17.48 -5.82
N SER A 294 -17.69 16.87 -6.25
CA SER A 294 -18.96 16.91 -5.52
C SER A 294 -18.82 16.29 -4.12
N SER A 295 -18.17 15.12 -4.02
CA SER A 295 -17.92 14.45 -2.73
C SER A 295 -16.99 15.25 -1.81
N PHE A 296 -15.97 15.91 -2.36
CA PHE A 296 -15.04 16.72 -1.59
C PHE A 296 -15.62 18.07 -1.17
N LYS A 297 -16.51 18.65 -1.97
CA LYS A 297 -17.23 19.88 -1.63
C LYS A 297 -18.09 19.71 -0.39
N GLU A 298 -18.70 18.54 -0.20
CA GLU A 298 -19.45 18.22 1.03
C GLU A 298 -18.56 18.16 2.27
N ARG A 299 -17.28 17.78 2.13
CA ARG A 299 -16.31 17.73 3.24
C ARG A 299 -15.66 19.10 3.52
N ALA A 300 -15.51 19.92 2.48
CA ALA A 300 -14.98 21.29 2.54
C ALA A 300 -13.65 21.44 3.32
N LEU A 301 -12.76 20.44 3.22
CA LEU A 301 -11.53 20.37 4.03
C LEU A 301 -10.59 21.57 3.83
N LEU A 302 -10.62 22.17 2.63
CA LEU A 302 -9.77 23.29 2.24
C LEU A 302 -10.54 24.61 2.10
N ALA A 303 -11.79 24.68 2.59
CA ALA A 303 -12.55 25.93 2.53
C ALA A 303 -11.81 27.05 3.26
N CYS A 304 -11.69 28.21 2.60
CA CYS A 304 -11.00 29.41 3.10
C CYS A 304 -9.47 29.26 3.30
N TYR A 305 -8.84 28.24 2.72
CA TYR A 305 -7.39 28.08 2.75
C TYR A 305 -6.71 28.60 1.47
N GLU A 306 -5.52 29.19 1.64
CA GLU A 306 -4.47 29.33 0.65
C GLU A 306 -3.43 28.23 0.91
N VAL A 307 -3.25 27.35 -0.07
CA VAL A 307 -2.57 26.07 0.10
C VAL A 307 -1.22 26.10 -0.59
N TYR A 308 -0.16 25.78 0.15
CA TYR A 308 1.17 25.52 -0.41
C TYR A 308 1.46 24.02 -0.44
N ILE A 309 1.93 23.53 -1.59
CA ILE A 309 2.35 22.14 -1.76
C ILE A 309 3.86 22.14 -2.01
N SER A 310 4.59 21.43 -1.15
CA SER A 310 6.05 21.31 -1.25
C SER A 310 6.47 20.65 -2.56
N ARG A 311 7.67 21.00 -3.06
CA ARG A 311 8.17 20.52 -4.37
C ARG A 311 8.51 19.04 -4.35
N ASP A 312 9.10 18.58 -3.25
CA ASP A 312 9.51 17.19 -3.01
C ASP A 312 8.35 16.17 -3.01
N VAL A 313 7.10 16.62 -2.84
CA VAL A 313 5.91 15.76 -2.89
C VAL A 313 5.19 15.73 -4.25
N HIS A 314 5.72 16.43 -5.27
CA HIS A 314 5.01 16.64 -6.54
C HIS A 314 4.60 15.33 -7.24
N ASN A 315 5.50 14.34 -7.20
CA ASN A 315 5.33 13.04 -7.85
C ASN A 315 5.06 11.91 -6.83
N VAL A 316 4.62 12.26 -5.61
CA VAL A 316 4.27 11.27 -4.58
C VAL A 316 2.86 10.75 -4.80
N VAL A 317 2.72 9.43 -4.85
CA VAL A 317 1.46 8.75 -5.14
C VAL A 317 0.61 8.62 -3.88
N VAL A 318 -0.71 8.80 -4.02
CA VAL A 318 -1.65 8.60 -2.91
C VAL A 318 -1.59 7.14 -2.40
N PRO A 319 -1.40 6.91 -1.09
CA PRO A 319 -1.20 5.58 -0.49
C PRO A 319 -2.50 4.77 -0.34
N LEU A 320 -3.08 4.33 -1.46
CA LEU A 320 -4.38 3.64 -1.48
C LEU A 320 -4.32 2.13 -1.15
N GLN A 321 -3.13 1.51 -1.13
CA GLN A 321 -2.97 0.05 -1.04
C GLN A 321 -1.93 -0.41 0.00
N LEU A 322 -1.79 0.28 1.12
CA LEU A 322 -0.88 -0.17 2.18
C LEU A 322 -1.63 -1.07 3.17
N ALA A 323 -1.33 -2.37 3.11
CA ALA A 323 -1.85 -3.37 4.04
C ALA A 323 -1.00 -3.46 5.32
N SER A 324 0.23 -2.93 5.30
CA SER A 324 1.18 -2.99 6.41
C SER A 324 1.94 -1.67 6.52
N ALA A 325 1.68 -0.93 7.61
CA ALA A 325 2.62 0.07 8.08
C ALA A 325 3.83 -0.68 8.64
N ASN A 326 4.93 -0.76 7.89
CA ASN A 326 6.22 -1.12 8.51
C ASN A 326 6.61 0.04 9.45
N ASN A 327 7.40 -0.25 10.49
CA ASN A 327 7.91 0.75 11.46
C ASN A 327 8.85 1.82 10.84
N ASN A 328 8.92 1.92 9.51
CA ASN A 328 9.67 2.93 8.80
C ASN A 328 9.03 4.30 9.01
N LYS A 329 9.77 5.19 9.68
CA LYS A 329 9.37 6.58 9.99
C LYS A 329 8.98 7.40 8.75
N ARG A 330 9.48 7.02 7.57
CA ARG A 330 9.14 7.64 6.27
C ARG A 330 8.88 6.52 5.28
N THR A 331 7.62 6.34 4.92
CA THR A 331 7.23 5.42 3.86
C THR A 331 6.37 6.21 2.89
N VAL A 332 6.47 5.94 1.59
CA VAL A 332 5.55 6.44 0.56
C VAL A 332 5.05 5.28 -0.30
N ALA A 333 4.01 5.52 -1.10
CA ALA A 333 3.48 4.49 -1.98
C ALA A 333 4.49 4.11 -3.08
N ARG A 334 4.50 2.83 -3.49
CA ARG A 334 5.34 2.35 -4.61
C ARG A 334 5.08 3.16 -5.89
N GLY A 335 6.16 3.56 -6.54
CA GLY A 335 6.19 4.41 -7.72
C GLY A 335 6.16 5.91 -7.42
N SER A 336 6.15 6.32 -6.14
CA SER A 336 6.33 7.73 -5.77
C SER A 336 7.74 8.18 -6.14
N ARG A 337 7.86 9.39 -6.68
CA ARG A 337 9.15 10.04 -6.97
C ARG A 337 9.32 11.23 -6.03
N ILE A 338 10.46 11.29 -5.36
CA ILE A 338 10.81 12.34 -4.39
C ILE A 338 12.03 13.07 -4.92
N THR A 339 11.89 14.37 -5.15
CA THR A 339 13.02 15.24 -5.53
C THR A 339 13.94 15.45 -4.34
N LEU A 340 15.26 15.34 -4.55
CA LEU A 340 16.25 15.62 -3.52
C LEU A 340 16.66 17.10 -3.58
N GLU A 341 16.65 17.80 -2.45
CA GLU A 341 16.94 19.25 -2.37
C GLU A 341 18.45 19.59 -2.36
N ASP A 342 19.34 18.62 -2.10
CA ASP A 342 20.81 18.79 -2.13
C ASP A 342 21.39 18.37 -3.50
N ASP A 343 20.98 19.06 -4.55
CA ASP A 343 21.32 18.69 -5.92
C ASP A 343 22.79 18.96 -6.29
N ASP A 344 23.53 19.66 -5.44
CA ASP A 344 24.94 20.00 -5.61
C ASP A 344 25.91 18.87 -5.24
N LYS A 345 25.46 17.86 -4.49
CA LYS A 345 26.31 16.75 -4.01
C LYS A 345 26.49 15.66 -5.07
N PRO A 346 27.72 15.41 -5.56
CA PRO A 346 27.94 14.50 -6.69
C PRO A 346 27.98 13.02 -6.32
N ILE A 347 28.15 12.69 -5.03
CA ILE A 347 28.33 11.30 -4.58
C ILE A 347 27.06 10.76 -3.94
N LEU A 348 26.56 9.64 -4.48
CA LEU A 348 25.54 8.80 -3.87
C LEU A 348 26.22 7.68 -3.08
N ARG A 349 26.02 7.65 -1.75
CA ARG A 349 26.47 6.56 -0.88
C ARG A 349 25.28 5.70 -0.48
N LEU A 350 25.22 4.47 -0.96
CA LEU A 350 24.31 3.45 -0.45
C LEU A 350 24.91 2.80 0.79
N PHE A 351 24.07 2.41 1.75
CA PHE A 351 24.53 1.72 2.94
C PHE A 351 23.57 0.62 3.40
N ILE A 352 24.13 -0.34 4.12
CA ILE A 352 23.43 -1.35 4.91
C ILE A 352 24.07 -1.40 6.30
N HIS A 353 23.27 -1.70 7.31
CA HIS A 353 23.75 -2.09 8.63
C HIS A 353 22.93 -3.28 9.11
N TRP A 354 23.58 -4.25 9.76
CA TRP A 354 22.90 -5.39 10.32
C TRP A 354 23.63 -6.01 11.52
N ILE A 355 22.87 -6.78 12.29
CA ILE A 355 23.38 -7.64 13.37
C ILE A 355 23.02 -9.09 13.04
N GLY A 356 24.01 -9.97 13.06
CA GLY A 356 23.86 -11.41 12.93
C GLY A 356 24.46 -11.98 11.65
N TYR A 357 23.61 -12.58 10.83
CA TYR A 357 24.01 -13.35 9.64
C TYR A 357 24.37 -12.46 8.46
N ASP A 358 25.10 -13.04 7.52
CA ASP A 358 25.60 -12.40 6.30
C ASP A 358 24.48 -11.76 5.43
N ILE A 359 24.69 -10.49 5.09
CA ILE A 359 23.79 -9.65 4.30
C ILE A 359 24.62 -8.95 3.22
N ASP A 360 24.24 -9.12 1.96
CA ASP A 360 24.90 -8.45 0.85
C ASP A 360 24.28 -7.07 0.60
N LEU A 361 25.14 -6.06 0.45
CA LEU A 361 24.81 -4.83 -0.26
C LEU A 361 25.16 -4.96 -1.74
N SER A 362 24.28 -4.47 -2.60
CA SER A 362 24.51 -4.42 -4.04
C SER A 362 23.86 -3.19 -4.67
N ALA A 363 24.40 -2.75 -5.79
CA ALA A 363 23.77 -1.75 -6.64
C ALA A 363 23.71 -2.21 -8.10
N VAL A 364 22.55 -2.01 -8.72
CA VAL A 364 22.35 -2.28 -10.15
C VAL A 364 22.20 -0.95 -10.88
N LEU A 365 23.20 -0.61 -11.70
CA LEU A 365 23.16 0.57 -12.56
C LEU A 365 22.52 0.22 -13.89
N LEU A 366 21.58 1.03 -14.37
CA LEU A 366 20.86 0.81 -15.63
C LEU A 366 20.96 2.02 -16.56
N SER A 367 21.06 1.79 -17.87
CA SER A 367 20.99 2.86 -18.88
C SER A 367 19.59 3.47 -18.96
N GLY A 368 19.47 4.67 -19.54
CA GLY A 368 18.18 5.36 -19.68
C GLY A 368 17.11 4.59 -20.46
N ASP A 369 17.52 3.71 -21.38
CA ASP A 369 16.65 2.81 -22.14
C ASP A 369 16.47 1.43 -21.48
N LEU A 370 17.05 1.23 -20.30
CA LEU A 370 17.03 0.00 -19.51
C LEU A 370 17.57 -1.25 -20.23
N LYS A 371 18.40 -1.07 -21.27
CA LYS A 371 18.97 -2.19 -22.06
C LYS A 371 20.37 -2.61 -21.60
N ARG A 372 21.11 -1.72 -20.94
CA ARG A 372 22.44 -2.00 -20.39
C ARG A 372 22.38 -1.95 -18.88
N GLU A 373 23.15 -2.85 -18.26
CA GLU A 373 23.29 -2.92 -16.81
C GLU A 373 24.76 -3.05 -16.40
N LYS A 374 25.04 -2.62 -15.17
CA LYS A 374 26.31 -2.88 -14.48
C LYS A 374 26.01 -3.11 -13.00
N VAL A 375 26.61 -4.16 -12.44
CA VAL A 375 26.41 -4.54 -11.04
C VAL A 375 27.68 -4.28 -10.24
N ILE A 376 27.49 -3.76 -9.04
CA ILE A 376 28.50 -3.67 -7.99
C ILE A 376 27.98 -4.41 -6.75
N ASN A 377 28.78 -5.35 -6.26
CA ASN A 377 28.44 -6.31 -5.21
C ASN A 377 29.73 -6.90 -4.62
N PHE A 378 29.59 -7.87 -3.72
CA PHE A 378 30.72 -8.57 -3.09
C PHE A 378 31.71 -9.22 -4.09
N SER A 379 31.22 -9.73 -5.24
CA SER A 379 32.05 -10.37 -6.27
C SER A 379 32.73 -9.37 -7.22
N ASN A 380 32.21 -8.14 -7.30
CA ASN A 380 32.71 -7.07 -8.15
C ASN A 380 32.72 -5.72 -7.41
N LEU A 381 33.75 -5.50 -6.57
CA LEU A 381 33.86 -4.33 -5.68
C LEU A 381 34.09 -2.98 -6.39
N ARG A 382 34.31 -2.97 -7.72
CA ARG A 382 34.50 -1.74 -8.50
C ARG A 382 33.74 -1.82 -9.82
N ALA A 383 33.16 -0.71 -10.24
CA ALA A 383 32.60 -0.56 -11.58
C ALA A 383 33.12 0.73 -12.21
N GLY A 384 34.03 0.58 -13.18
CA GLY A 384 34.72 1.71 -13.79
C GLY A 384 35.49 2.54 -12.76
N ASP A 385 35.58 3.83 -13.02
CA ASP A 385 36.12 4.86 -12.12
C ASP A 385 35.02 5.63 -11.35
N PHE A 386 33.77 5.17 -11.47
CA PHE A 386 32.59 5.85 -10.94
C PHE A 386 31.91 5.14 -9.77
N ALA A 387 32.23 3.89 -9.47
CA ALA A 387 31.65 3.20 -8.31
C ALA A 387 32.60 2.26 -7.57
N VAL A 388 32.51 2.25 -6.24
CA VAL A 388 33.34 1.44 -5.34
C VAL A 388 32.53 0.89 -4.16
N HIS A 389 32.77 -0.37 -3.82
CA HIS A 389 32.21 -1.07 -2.66
C HIS A 389 33.24 -1.08 -1.53
N SER A 390 32.79 -0.96 -0.28
CA SER A 390 33.68 -0.92 0.89
C SER A 390 34.38 -2.26 1.23
N GLY A 391 34.15 -3.31 0.44
CA GLY A 391 34.45 -4.70 0.80
C GLY A 391 33.23 -5.47 1.31
N ASP A 392 33.44 -6.76 1.54
CA ASP A 392 32.42 -7.75 1.92
C ASP A 392 32.67 -8.23 3.36
N ILE A 393 31.71 -7.99 4.26
CA ILE A 393 31.76 -8.36 5.67
C ILE A 393 30.78 -9.48 5.94
N THR A 394 31.26 -10.71 6.09
CA THR A 394 30.37 -11.88 6.28
C THR A 394 30.01 -12.18 7.74
N ARG A 395 30.53 -11.40 8.70
CA ARG A 395 30.30 -11.59 10.15
C ARG A 395 29.99 -10.27 10.86
N ALA A 396 28.82 -10.19 11.47
CA ALA A 396 28.31 -9.01 12.16
C ALA A 396 27.83 -9.36 13.59
N PRO A 397 28.73 -9.73 14.52
CA PRO A 397 28.33 -10.07 15.89
C PRO A 397 27.70 -8.86 16.58
N GLY A 398 26.66 -9.11 17.40
CA GLY A 398 26.11 -8.09 18.28
C GLY A 398 27.04 -7.81 19.48
N PRO A 399 26.95 -6.61 20.08
CA PRO A 399 25.99 -5.55 19.78
C PRO A 399 26.39 -4.59 18.64
N GLU A 400 27.63 -4.66 18.15
CA GLU A 400 28.15 -3.66 17.19
C GLU A 400 27.63 -3.85 15.77
N GLY A 401 27.36 -5.09 15.35
CA GLY A 401 26.93 -5.40 13.98
C GLY A 401 28.02 -5.12 12.93
N ALA A 402 27.60 -4.95 11.68
CA ALA A 402 28.45 -4.57 10.56
C ALA A 402 27.75 -3.58 9.64
N SER A 403 28.53 -2.81 8.87
CA SER A 403 28.01 -1.89 7.87
C SER A 403 28.84 -1.96 6.61
N GLU A 404 28.17 -1.91 5.46
CA GLU A 404 28.81 -1.78 4.14
C GLU A 404 28.30 -0.56 3.41
N PHE A 405 29.12 -0.11 2.45
CA PHE A 405 28.89 1.09 1.68
C PHE A 405 29.19 0.85 0.20
N ILE A 406 28.37 1.45 -0.67
CA ILE A 406 28.66 1.60 -2.09
C ILE A 406 28.62 3.08 -2.43
N ASP A 407 29.76 3.62 -2.86
CA ASP A 407 29.86 5.00 -3.34
C ASP A 407 29.77 5.04 -4.86
N ILE A 408 28.98 5.97 -5.38
CA ILE A 408 28.77 6.20 -6.80
C ILE A 408 28.93 7.69 -7.10
N ASP A 409 29.89 8.02 -7.95
CA ASP A 409 30.03 9.32 -8.59
C ASP A 409 28.99 9.42 -9.70
N MET A 410 27.93 10.22 -9.46
CA MET A 410 26.77 10.26 -10.34
C MET A 410 27.10 10.84 -11.71
N GLU A 411 27.98 11.85 -11.77
CA GLU A 411 28.37 12.47 -13.03
C GLU A 411 29.19 11.50 -13.90
N LYS A 412 30.17 10.83 -13.31
CA LYS A 412 30.96 9.82 -14.05
C LYS A 412 30.11 8.62 -14.47
N ALA A 413 29.18 8.17 -13.63
CA ALA A 413 28.26 7.09 -13.98
C ALA A 413 27.35 7.49 -15.16
N MET A 414 26.86 8.73 -15.19
CA MET A 414 26.12 9.29 -16.33
C MET A 414 26.97 9.39 -17.59
N ASN A 415 28.22 9.84 -17.48
CA ASN A 415 29.16 9.87 -18.61
C ASN A 415 29.50 8.46 -19.14
N ALA A 416 29.47 7.44 -18.28
CA ALA A 416 29.57 6.03 -18.68
C ALA A 416 28.26 5.48 -19.30
N GLY A 417 27.19 6.28 -19.34
CA GLY A 417 25.91 5.98 -19.99
C GLY A 417 24.91 5.21 -19.13
N PHE A 418 25.05 5.30 -17.80
CA PHE A 418 24.07 4.82 -16.83
C PHE A 418 23.27 5.99 -16.24
N ARG A 419 21.97 5.82 -16.06
CA ARG A 419 21.08 6.85 -15.52
C ARG A 419 20.51 6.48 -14.15
N TYR A 420 20.28 5.19 -13.96
CA TYR A 420 19.49 4.67 -12.86
C TYR A 420 20.38 3.85 -11.93
N VAL A 421 20.19 3.97 -10.62
CA VAL A 421 20.86 3.13 -9.60
C VAL A 421 19.82 2.48 -8.72
N VAL A 422 19.71 1.15 -8.75
CA VAL A 422 18.81 0.39 -7.89
C VAL A 422 19.58 -0.10 -6.67
N LEU A 423 19.06 0.19 -5.47
CA LEU A 423 19.55 -0.40 -4.22
C LEU A 423 19.04 -1.85 -4.13
N ASP A 424 19.94 -2.81 -3.93
CA ASP A 424 19.63 -4.23 -3.78
C ASP A 424 20.26 -4.76 -2.50
N VAL A 425 19.45 -5.37 -1.64
CA VAL A 425 19.90 -5.94 -0.36
C VAL A 425 19.43 -7.38 -0.27
N ARG A 426 20.31 -8.29 0.12
CA ARG A 426 20.02 -9.73 0.16
C ARG A 426 20.52 -10.43 1.41
N VAL A 427 19.78 -11.44 1.85
CA VAL A 427 20.20 -12.37 2.90
C VAL A 427 21.04 -13.48 2.26
N TYR A 428 22.37 -13.37 2.38
CA TYR A 428 23.34 -14.25 1.74
C TYR A 428 23.87 -15.31 2.71
N THR A 429 22.98 -16.20 3.14
CA THR A 429 23.37 -17.30 4.04
C THR A 429 23.02 -18.66 3.46
N SER A 430 23.95 -19.61 3.63
CA SER A 430 23.79 -21.03 3.29
C SER A 430 22.73 -21.72 4.17
N LEU A 431 22.37 -21.13 5.31
CA LEU A 431 21.26 -21.58 6.14
C LEU A 431 19.94 -21.21 5.45
N GLY A 432 19.37 -22.18 4.73
CA GLY A 432 18.06 -22.05 4.11
C GLY A 432 16.99 -21.65 5.14
N GLY A 433 16.18 -20.64 4.81
CA GLY A 433 15.03 -20.23 5.63
C GLY A 433 15.17 -18.91 6.38
N LEU A 434 16.38 -18.36 6.56
CA LEU A 434 16.55 -17.01 7.11
C LEU A 434 15.96 -15.94 6.18
N VAL A 435 15.34 -14.93 6.77
CA VAL A 435 14.66 -13.78 6.15
C VAL A 435 14.92 -12.51 6.97
N PHE A 436 14.67 -11.33 6.42
CA PHE A 436 14.93 -10.07 7.13
C PHE A 436 14.20 -9.96 8.48
N SER A 437 12.95 -10.43 8.57
CA SER A 437 12.18 -10.48 9.83
C SER A 437 12.78 -11.36 10.93
N SER A 438 13.76 -12.21 10.61
CA SER A 438 14.48 -13.06 11.57
C SER A 438 15.76 -12.42 12.11
N LEU A 439 16.18 -11.28 11.57
CA LEU A 439 17.38 -10.56 12.02
C LEU A 439 17.05 -9.68 13.21
N GLU A 440 17.99 -9.56 14.14
CA GLU A 440 17.83 -8.68 15.30
C GLU A 440 17.74 -7.20 14.87
N GLN A 441 18.60 -6.81 13.94
CA GLN A 441 18.58 -5.50 13.32
C GLN A 441 19.09 -5.59 11.89
N CYS A 442 18.39 -4.96 10.97
CA CYS A 442 18.81 -4.82 9.58
C CYS A 442 18.14 -3.57 8.97
N PHE A 443 18.94 -2.62 8.51
CA PHE A 443 18.42 -1.44 7.83
C PHE A 443 19.35 -0.95 6.73
N ALA A 444 18.76 -0.51 5.62
CA ALA A 444 19.47 0.04 4.48
C ALA A 444 19.14 1.50 4.27
N GLY A 445 19.87 2.18 3.41
CA GLY A 445 19.54 3.56 3.05
C GLY A 445 20.52 4.16 2.09
N PHE A 446 20.43 5.48 1.97
CA PHE A 446 21.34 6.26 1.15
C PHE A 446 21.64 7.63 1.73
N MET A 447 22.80 8.16 1.34
CA MET A 447 23.29 9.48 1.65
C MET A 447 23.68 10.20 0.36
N LEU A 448 23.65 11.53 0.41
CA LEU A 448 24.29 12.39 -0.59
C LEU A 448 25.51 13.05 0.04
N ARG A 449 26.64 13.02 -0.66
CA ARG A 449 27.96 13.40 -0.13
C ARG A 449 28.66 14.36 -1.09
N GLU A 450 29.39 15.32 -0.53
CA GLU A 450 30.17 16.32 -1.29
C GLU A 450 31.37 15.67 -1.99
N SER A 451 32.00 14.69 -1.36
CA SER A 451 33.08 13.89 -1.92
C SER A 451 33.20 12.54 -1.19
N LEU A 452 34.00 11.63 -1.74
CA LEU A 452 34.23 10.30 -1.15
C LEU A 452 34.84 10.38 0.27
N GLU A 453 35.70 11.37 0.50
CA GLU A 453 36.48 11.58 1.73
C GLU A 453 35.87 12.64 2.68
N ALA A 454 34.72 13.21 2.34
CA ALA A 454 34.09 14.28 3.13
C ALA A 454 33.66 13.78 4.52
N GLY A 455 33.98 14.48 5.61
CA GLY A 455 33.45 14.13 6.93
C GLY A 455 33.81 12.71 7.39
N GLU A 456 32.90 12.05 8.14
CA GLU A 456 33.08 10.69 8.67
C GLU A 456 32.67 9.62 7.65
N ILE A 457 33.05 8.35 7.89
CA ILE A 457 32.59 7.19 7.08
C ILE A 457 31.06 7.12 7.06
N PHE A 458 30.43 7.24 8.23
CA PHE A 458 28.98 7.35 8.36
C PHE A 458 28.63 8.68 9.00
N GLU A 459 27.97 9.56 8.26
CA GLU A 459 27.56 10.88 8.76
C GLU A 459 26.03 10.97 8.79
N PRO A 460 25.38 10.81 9.96
CA PRO A 460 23.93 10.72 10.07
C PRO A 460 23.16 11.91 9.46
N THR A 461 23.75 13.11 9.45
CA THR A 461 23.15 14.34 8.87
C THR A 461 23.07 14.28 7.34
N THR A 462 23.86 13.42 6.70
CA THR A 462 23.85 13.20 5.24
C THR A 462 22.89 12.09 4.81
N VAL A 463 22.31 11.33 5.75
CA VAL A 463 21.27 10.34 5.45
C VAL A 463 20.03 11.04 4.92
N ARG A 464 19.53 10.56 3.78
CA ARG A 464 18.32 11.10 3.13
C ARG A 464 17.13 10.14 3.29
N ALA A 465 17.38 8.83 3.24
CA ALA A 465 16.41 7.85 3.69
C ALA A 465 17.07 6.65 4.38
N LYS A 466 16.30 6.04 5.28
CA LYS A 466 16.58 4.79 5.97
C LYS A 466 15.36 3.89 5.88
N PHE A 467 15.59 2.63 5.55
CA PHE A 467 14.60 1.57 5.42
C PHE A 467 14.95 0.48 6.43
N ASP A 468 14.12 0.30 7.46
CA ASP A 468 14.15 -0.90 8.30
C ASP A 468 13.66 -2.09 7.47
N LEU A 469 14.50 -3.11 7.39
CA LEU A 469 14.25 -4.32 6.62
C LEU A 469 13.67 -5.38 7.57
N THR A 470 12.34 -5.49 7.59
CA THR A 470 11.61 -6.36 8.54
C THR A 470 10.68 -7.35 7.83
N SER A 471 10.84 -7.54 6.52
CA SER A 471 9.96 -8.39 5.72
C SER A 471 10.33 -9.87 5.84
N ASP A 472 9.35 -10.76 5.64
CA ASP A 472 9.57 -12.21 5.53
C ASP A 472 10.27 -12.61 4.21
N THR A 473 11.16 -11.78 3.67
CA THR A 473 11.83 -11.98 2.37
C THR A 473 13.35 -12.08 2.53
N ARG A 474 14.01 -12.59 1.49
CA ARG A 474 15.47 -12.74 1.42
C ARG A 474 16.14 -11.70 0.52
N ALA A 475 15.34 -10.92 -0.18
CA ALA A 475 15.79 -9.87 -1.07
C ALA A 475 14.79 -8.73 -1.03
N VAL A 476 15.29 -7.51 -1.21
CA VAL A 476 14.49 -6.30 -1.30
C VAL A 476 15.24 -5.25 -2.12
N ASN A 477 14.49 -4.52 -2.92
CA ASN A 477 14.92 -3.32 -3.62
C ASN A 477 14.10 -2.16 -3.08
N PRO A 478 14.63 -1.43 -2.06
CA PRO A 478 13.88 -0.38 -1.39
C PRO A 478 13.56 0.79 -2.33
N CYS A 479 14.55 1.23 -3.10
CA CYS A 479 14.44 2.39 -3.97
C CYS A 479 15.37 2.31 -5.19
N LEU A 480 15.08 3.21 -6.13
CA LEU A 480 15.86 3.50 -7.33
C LEU A 480 16.19 5.00 -7.33
N PHE A 481 17.41 5.37 -7.74
CA PHE A 481 17.81 6.75 -8.00
C PHE A 481 17.80 7.01 -9.49
N ASP A 482 17.14 8.08 -9.91
CA ASP A 482 17.26 8.64 -11.25
C ASP A 482 18.26 9.80 -11.18
N MET A 483 19.49 9.56 -11.63
CA MET A 483 20.59 10.54 -11.51
C MET A 483 20.39 11.74 -12.43
N GLU A 484 19.63 11.59 -13.53
CA GLU A 484 19.34 12.70 -14.44
C GLU A 484 18.36 13.70 -13.83
N THR A 485 17.28 13.19 -13.22
CA THR A 485 16.26 14.03 -12.58
C THR A 485 16.54 14.32 -11.10
N LYS A 486 17.55 13.65 -10.53
CA LYS A 486 17.91 13.69 -9.10
C LYS A 486 16.73 13.34 -8.19
N GLU A 487 15.97 12.35 -8.62
CA GLU A 487 14.81 11.85 -7.89
C GLU A 487 15.05 10.45 -7.33
N VAL A 488 14.43 10.18 -6.18
CA VAL A 488 14.33 8.82 -5.62
C VAL A 488 12.97 8.27 -5.93
N VAL A 489 12.95 7.12 -6.60
CA VAL A 489 11.76 6.36 -6.92
C VAL A 489 11.59 5.27 -5.86
N TRP A 490 10.49 5.34 -5.12
CA TRP A 490 10.17 4.36 -4.09
C TRP A 490 9.69 3.06 -4.73
N MET A 491 10.45 1.98 -4.56
CA MET A 491 10.14 0.70 -5.19
C MET A 491 9.49 -0.26 -4.19
N ASP A 492 10.13 -0.51 -3.05
CA ASP A 492 9.73 -1.49 -2.04
C ASP A 492 9.30 -2.83 -2.68
N VAL A 493 10.15 -3.38 -3.56
CA VAL A 493 9.88 -4.65 -4.25
C VAL A 493 10.77 -5.76 -3.71
N THR A 494 10.24 -6.97 -3.57
CA THR A 494 10.94 -8.07 -2.88
C THR A 494 11.65 -9.05 -3.82
N THR A 495 11.68 -8.77 -5.12
CA THR A 495 12.19 -9.69 -6.14
C THR A 495 12.67 -8.95 -7.39
N LEU A 496 13.96 -8.64 -7.45
CA LEU A 496 14.73 -8.49 -8.69
C LEU A 496 15.77 -9.61 -8.69
N HIS A 497 15.52 -10.72 -9.39
CA HIS A 497 16.50 -11.78 -9.51
C HIS A 497 17.65 -11.29 -10.40
N VAL A 498 18.79 -10.93 -9.80
CA VAL A 498 20.07 -10.83 -10.51
C VAL A 498 20.97 -11.91 -9.92
N SER A 499 20.91 -13.13 -10.43
CA SER A 499 21.81 -14.20 -9.99
C SER A 499 23.08 -14.20 -10.83
N ASP A 500 24.24 -14.12 -10.16
CA ASP A 500 25.59 -14.34 -10.71
C ASP A 500 25.85 -15.81 -11.12
N HIS A 501 24.87 -16.70 -10.95
CA HIS A 501 24.99 -18.12 -11.23
C HIS A 501 23.94 -18.52 -12.28
N GLY A 502 24.44 -19.08 -13.39
CA GLY A 502 23.72 -19.25 -14.65
C GLY A 502 22.42 -20.05 -14.55
N ASN A 503 21.35 -19.48 -15.12
CA ASN A 503 20.88 -19.91 -16.44
C ASN A 503 19.93 -18.83 -17.02
N SER A 504 20.39 -18.22 -18.12
CA SER A 504 19.87 -17.05 -18.84
C SER A 504 20.08 -15.68 -18.16
N VAL A 505 21.28 -15.14 -18.33
CA VAL A 505 21.63 -13.71 -18.06
C VAL A 505 20.62 -12.77 -18.72
N SER A 506 20.13 -13.08 -19.92
CA SER A 506 19.15 -12.26 -20.65
C SER A 506 17.72 -12.26 -20.06
N HIS A 507 17.27 -13.32 -19.39
CA HIS A 507 15.94 -13.35 -18.77
C HIS A 507 15.87 -12.54 -17.47
N ASN A 508 16.98 -12.48 -16.72
CA ASN A 508 17.05 -11.72 -15.47
C ASN A 508 17.05 -10.20 -15.72
N VAL A 509 17.84 -9.71 -16.69
CA VAL A 509 17.88 -8.26 -17.04
C VAL A 509 16.50 -7.76 -17.47
N GLN A 510 15.82 -8.49 -18.37
CA GLN A 510 14.51 -8.05 -18.87
C GLN A 510 13.45 -8.01 -17.77
N ALA A 511 13.48 -8.96 -16.83
CA ALA A 511 12.56 -8.94 -15.69
C ALA A 511 12.82 -7.71 -14.80
N VAL A 512 14.10 -7.40 -14.53
CA VAL A 512 14.48 -6.23 -13.73
C VAL A 512 14.08 -4.92 -14.41
N SER A 513 14.42 -4.77 -15.69
CA SER A 513 14.08 -3.58 -16.48
C SER A 513 12.58 -3.34 -16.53
N LYS A 514 11.74 -4.39 -16.64
CA LYS A 514 10.28 -4.22 -16.61
C LYS A 514 9.76 -3.73 -15.26
N VAL A 515 10.31 -4.27 -14.15
CA VAL A 515 9.92 -3.81 -12.79
C VAL A 515 10.33 -2.36 -12.58
N VAL A 516 11.54 -2.00 -12.97
CA VAL A 516 12.05 -0.63 -12.92
C VAL A 516 11.19 0.29 -13.79
N GLN A 517 10.93 -0.07 -15.06
CA GLN A 517 10.07 0.69 -15.96
C GLN A 517 8.68 0.93 -15.37
N SER A 518 8.05 -0.10 -14.81
CA SER A 518 6.74 0.05 -14.19
C SER A 518 6.77 0.97 -12.97
N CYS A 519 7.81 0.90 -12.13
CA CYS A 519 7.96 1.82 -11.00
C CYS A 519 8.16 3.27 -11.48
N LEU A 520 8.93 3.47 -12.55
CA LEU A 520 9.13 4.78 -13.20
C LEU A 520 7.82 5.35 -13.77
N GLU A 521 6.94 4.52 -14.31
CA GLU A 521 5.67 4.92 -14.94
C GLU A 521 4.49 5.04 -13.94
N MET A 522 4.62 4.51 -12.72
CA MET A 522 3.49 4.36 -11.79
C MET A 522 2.81 5.68 -11.40
N TYR A 523 3.57 6.78 -11.24
CA TYR A 523 3.01 8.09 -10.91
C TYR A 523 2.10 8.66 -12.00
N LYS A 524 2.21 8.17 -13.25
CA LYS A 524 1.34 8.55 -14.39
C LYS A 524 0.02 7.79 -14.42
N THR A 525 -0.02 6.63 -13.76
CA THR A 525 -1.17 5.71 -13.75
C THR A 525 -1.93 5.72 -12.43
N LYS A 526 -1.57 6.64 -11.53
CA LYS A 526 -2.12 6.79 -10.19
C LYS A 526 -2.26 8.26 -9.87
N VAL A 527 -3.18 8.58 -8.97
CA VAL A 527 -3.34 9.95 -8.49
C VAL A 527 -2.19 10.30 -7.54
N THR A 528 -1.58 11.46 -7.73
CA THR A 528 -0.53 12.01 -6.86
C THR A 528 -1.14 12.86 -5.73
N ILE A 529 -0.35 13.12 -4.68
CA ILE A 529 -0.74 14.00 -3.57
C ILE A 529 -1.16 15.39 -4.10
N PRO A 530 -0.38 16.09 -4.96
CA PRO A 530 -0.83 17.37 -5.49
C PRO A 530 -2.14 17.29 -6.26
N GLN A 531 -2.37 16.23 -7.03
CA GLN A 531 -3.63 16.06 -7.76
C GLN A 531 -4.81 15.86 -6.79
N LEU A 532 -4.63 15.08 -5.71
CA LEU A 532 -5.65 14.93 -4.68
C LEU A 532 -5.97 16.27 -4.00
N ILE A 533 -4.94 17.02 -3.62
CA ILE A 533 -5.10 18.35 -2.99
C ILE A 533 -5.75 19.34 -3.95
N LYS A 534 -5.39 19.29 -5.23
CA LYS A 534 -6.02 20.11 -6.28
C LYS A 534 -7.53 19.83 -6.38
N LEU A 535 -7.95 18.57 -6.36
CA LEU A 535 -9.38 18.22 -6.36
C LEU A 535 -10.12 18.78 -5.14
N HIS A 536 -9.52 18.72 -3.94
CA HIS A 536 -10.10 19.32 -2.73
C HIS A 536 -10.15 20.85 -2.79
N ALA A 537 -9.10 21.46 -3.34
CA ALA A 537 -9.00 22.91 -3.51
C ALA A 537 -10.07 23.40 -4.49
N ASP A 538 -10.20 22.75 -5.65
CA ASP A 538 -11.19 23.09 -6.67
C ASP A 538 -12.62 22.90 -6.15
N ALA A 539 -12.87 21.81 -5.42
CA ALA A 539 -14.17 21.57 -4.78
C ALA A 539 -14.57 22.64 -3.76
N SER A 540 -13.59 23.30 -3.13
CA SER A 540 -13.79 24.29 -2.05
C SER A 540 -13.49 25.74 -2.47
N ASN A 541 -13.14 25.99 -3.74
CA ASN A 541 -12.61 27.27 -4.24
C ASN A 541 -11.38 27.79 -3.44
N ALA A 542 -10.52 26.88 -2.97
CA ALA A 542 -9.26 27.22 -2.31
C ALA A 542 -8.21 27.66 -3.34
N VAL A 543 -7.29 28.53 -2.94
CA VAL A 543 -6.21 29.01 -3.82
C VAL A 543 -4.95 28.18 -3.55
N ILE A 544 -4.30 27.66 -4.60
CA ILE A 544 -2.97 27.04 -4.47
C ILE A 544 -1.92 28.09 -4.78
N THR A 545 -0.99 28.29 -3.86
CA THR A 545 0.09 29.28 -3.95
C THR A 545 1.45 28.61 -4.08
N THR A 546 2.38 29.26 -4.76
CA THR A 546 3.78 28.82 -4.85
C THR A 546 4.64 29.38 -3.71
N ASN A 547 4.10 30.31 -2.92
CA ASN A 547 4.81 30.93 -1.80
C ASN A 547 4.33 30.35 -0.47
N ARG A 548 5.19 29.54 0.18
CA ARG A 548 4.91 28.95 1.49
C ARG A 548 4.52 29.99 2.56
N LEU A 549 5.05 31.21 2.49
CA LEU A 549 4.80 32.25 3.49
C LEU A 549 3.39 32.85 3.41
N HIS A 550 2.72 32.71 2.27
CA HIS A 550 1.35 33.23 2.08
C HIS A 550 0.30 32.16 2.36
N ALA A 551 0.70 30.90 2.47
CA ALA A 551 -0.20 29.80 2.74
C ALA A 551 -0.58 29.72 4.22
N ASN A 552 -1.85 29.43 4.48
CA ASN A 552 -2.38 29.07 5.79
C ASN A 552 -2.71 27.57 5.89
N PHE A 553 -2.38 26.79 4.85
CA PHE A 553 -2.33 25.34 4.86
C PHE A 553 -1.15 24.83 4.04
N THR A 554 -0.36 23.92 4.58
CA THR A 554 0.88 23.44 3.97
C THR A 554 0.91 21.92 3.86
N VAL A 555 1.38 21.42 2.71
CA VAL A 555 1.48 19.97 2.41
C VAL A 555 2.93 19.63 2.10
N GLY A 556 3.48 18.62 2.78
CA GLY A 556 4.89 18.23 2.62
C GLY A 556 5.27 17.01 3.47
N PHE A 557 6.57 16.74 3.62
CA PHE A 557 7.07 15.68 4.49
C PHE A 557 7.45 16.23 5.86
N GLY A 558 6.89 15.65 6.93
CA GLY A 558 7.27 15.96 8.31
C GLY A 558 6.21 16.73 9.10
N PRO A 559 6.35 16.79 10.44
CA PRO A 559 5.35 17.33 11.35
C PRO A 559 5.21 18.86 11.29
N GLU A 560 6.07 19.56 10.56
CA GLU A 560 5.98 21.00 10.32
C GLU A 560 4.96 21.39 9.24
N PHE A 561 4.40 20.41 8.52
CA PHE A 561 3.34 20.61 7.53
C PHE A 561 1.98 20.25 8.12
N ASP A 562 0.94 20.99 7.73
CA ASP A 562 -0.44 20.71 8.17
C ASP A 562 -0.95 19.35 7.68
N LEU A 563 -0.49 18.94 6.49
CA LEU A 563 -0.61 17.57 5.99
C LEU A 563 0.77 16.96 5.76
N ASP A 564 1.19 16.08 6.67
CA ASP A 564 2.36 15.23 6.49
C ASP A 564 2.03 14.07 5.54
N VAL A 565 2.75 13.99 4.42
CA VAL A 565 2.57 12.93 3.41
C VAL A 565 2.93 11.53 3.95
N ASN A 566 3.69 11.46 5.05
CA ASN A 566 3.92 10.19 5.75
C ASN A 566 2.73 9.75 6.61
N ASP A 567 1.77 10.63 6.92
CA ASP A 567 0.57 10.28 7.69
C ASP A 567 -0.50 9.64 6.79
N PHE A 568 -0.25 8.37 6.46
CA PHE A 568 -1.16 7.58 5.66
C PHE A 568 -2.53 7.38 6.29
N ALA A 569 -2.62 7.44 7.63
CA ALA A 569 -3.87 7.28 8.34
C ALA A 569 -4.74 8.53 8.15
N ASP A 570 -4.17 9.73 8.29
CA ASP A 570 -4.86 10.99 8.00
C ASP A 570 -5.30 11.05 6.53
N ILE A 571 -4.39 10.77 5.60
CA ILE A 571 -4.70 10.76 4.15
C ILE A 571 -5.86 9.80 3.83
N ASN A 572 -5.81 8.55 4.31
CA ASN A 572 -6.85 7.57 3.97
C ASN A 572 -8.20 7.79 4.69
N SER A 573 -8.19 8.44 5.85
CA SER A 573 -9.40 8.63 6.66
C SER A 573 -10.14 9.92 6.32
N ARG A 574 -9.43 11.02 6.05
CA ARG A 574 -10.02 12.34 5.80
C ARG A 574 -10.01 12.72 4.32
N TRP A 575 -8.86 12.56 3.67
CA TRP A 575 -8.65 13.06 2.30
C TRP A 575 -9.17 12.12 1.22
N VAL A 576 -9.19 10.80 1.49
CA VAL A 576 -9.74 9.73 0.63
C VAL A 576 -11.11 9.29 1.14
#